data_AF-A0AB40ALM6-F1
#
_entry.id   AF-A0AB40ALM6-F1
#
_cell.length_a   1.000
_cell.length_b   1.000
_cell.length_c   1.000
_cell.angle_alpha   90.00
_cell.angle_beta   90.00
_cell.angle_gamma   90.00
#
_symmetry.space_group_name_H-M   'P 1'
#
loop_
_entity.id
_entity.type
_entity.pdbx_description
1 polymer ?
#
loop_
_entity_poly.entity_id
_entity_poly.type
_entity_poly.pdbx_seq_one_letter_code
_entity_poly.pdbx_strand_id
1 'polypeptide(L)'
;METLKTRSHLAPLMTEKRWAIPIAMSSFVFAFLVITSLNIGSTMNSFFSASSSFNRTSPVFVESKLSSEPPLPRFAYLVSGSKGDLDRLWRTVRSLYHPRNLYILHLDLESPVEERDELVYRVGNDTIFAVVQNVFVISKANMVTYRGPTMVANTLHACAILLKKSKDWDWFINLSASDYPLVTQDDLIHTFSSLPRNLSFIEHTSRLGWKESKRAKPLIIDPGLYKSKKSDVFWITEKRETPTAFKLFTGSAWMVLSREFVEYCVWGWDNLPRTLLMYYTNFISSPEGYFQTVICNAPEYIPTAVNHDLHYIAWDVPPKQHPHTLSVADAPRMINANVPFARKFNRDDPVLDKIDAELLGGRRNYSFVYGGWCEGGGGACSKVGDVNKLQPGPGAQRLAKLMNRIVWSKAFVSNQCR
;
A
#
# COMPACT_ATOMS: atom_id res chain seq x y z
N MET A 1 75.72 -30.51 -11.20
CA MET A 1 76.63 -29.69 -12.02
C MET A 1 75.79 -28.60 -12.66
N GLU A 2 75.68 -27.47 -11.97
CA GLU A 2 76.59 -26.30 -12.09
C GLU A 2 76.25 -25.51 -13.36
N THR A 3 75.46 -24.43 -13.23
CA THR A 3 75.93 -23.04 -13.13
C THR A 3 76.75 -22.59 -14.34
N LEU A 4 76.28 -21.59 -15.09
CA LEU A 4 76.80 -20.22 -14.95
C LEU A 4 76.10 -19.25 -15.91
N LYS A 5 75.94 -18.05 -15.36
CA LYS A 5 75.31 -16.86 -15.90
C LYS A 5 76.46 -15.88 -16.18
N THR A 6 76.45 -15.18 -17.31
CA THR A 6 77.30 -13.97 -17.43
C THR A 6 76.55 -12.81 -18.08
N ARG A 7 76.62 -11.69 -17.38
CA ARG A 7 75.96 -10.38 -17.58
C ARG A 7 76.52 -9.63 -18.79
N SER A 8 75.67 -8.81 -19.41
CA SER A 8 76.07 -7.57 -20.07
C SER A 8 75.52 -6.34 -19.31
N HIS A 9 76.30 -5.26 -19.36
CA HIS A 9 76.28 -4.09 -18.48
C HIS A 9 75.16 -3.07 -18.76
N LEU A 10 74.74 -2.38 -17.69
CA LEU A 10 73.86 -1.20 -17.68
C LEU A 10 74.54 0.06 -18.27
N ALA A 11 73.73 0.91 -18.90
CA ALA A 11 73.90 2.35 -19.06
C ALA A 11 72.62 3.08 -18.54
N PRO A 12 72.67 4.39 -18.24
CA PRO A 12 72.05 4.98 -17.05
C PRO A 12 70.56 5.32 -17.18
N LEU A 13 69.85 5.19 -16.06
CA LEU A 13 68.41 5.43 -15.91
C LEU A 13 68.13 6.94 -15.76
N MET A 14 67.60 7.59 -16.80
CA MET A 14 66.84 8.84 -16.62
C MET A 14 65.54 8.50 -15.89
N THR A 15 65.39 9.01 -14.66
CA THR A 15 64.17 8.87 -13.87
C THR A 15 63.09 9.79 -14.43
N GLU A 16 62.20 9.27 -15.28
CA GLU A 16 60.94 9.93 -15.60
C GLU A 16 60.11 10.08 -14.31
N LYS A 17 59.80 11.33 -13.94
CA LYS A 17 58.95 11.68 -12.79
C LYS A 17 57.48 11.35 -13.06
N ARG A 18 57.15 10.06 -13.19
CA ARG A 18 55.78 9.55 -13.39
C ARG A 18 54.82 9.85 -12.22
N TRP A 19 55.34 10.27 -11.08
CA TRP A 19 54.55 10.60 -9.88
C TRP A 19 54.19 12.09 -9.76
N ALA A 20 54.77 12.98 -10.56
CA ALA A 20 54.53 14.42 -10.43
C ALA A 20 53.09 14.81 -10.80
N ILE A 21 52.53 14.15 -11.81
CA ILE A 21 51.17 14.42 -12.30
C ILE A 21 50.10 13.98 -11.29
N PRO A 22 50.12 12.74 -10.75
CA PRO A 22 49.12 12.35 -9.74
C PRO A 22 49.21 13.17 -8.45
N ILE A 23 50.40 13.61 -8.03
CA ILE A 23 50.57 14.48 -6.85
C ILE A 23 50.03 15.89 -7.12
N ALA A 24 50.23 16.44 -8.32
CA ALA A 24 49.66 17.74 -8.68
C ALA A 24 48.12 17.68 -8.72
N MET A 25 47.56 16.60 -9.27
CA MET A 25 46.10 16.42 -9.33
C MET A 25 45.48 16.23 -7.96
N SER A 26 46.11 15.45 -7.06
CA SER A 26 45.61 15.30 -5.69
C SER A 26 45.70 16.61 -4.91
N SER A 27 46.74 17.40 -5.13
CA SER A 27 46.91 18.73 -4.51
C SER A 27 45.84 19.71 -4.98
N PHE A 28 45.45 19.68 -6.26
CA PHE A 28 44.38 20.51 -6.80
C PHE A 28 43.01 20.15 -6.22
N VAL A 29 42.70 18.86 -6.10
CA VAL A 29 41.44 18.40 -5.47
C VAL A 29 41.39 18.80 -4.00
N PHE A 30 42.51 18.66 -3.27
CA PHE A 30 42.58 19.06 -1.87
C PHE A 30 42.42 20.57 -1.69
N ALA A 31 43.08 21.39 -2.53
CA ALA A 31 42.91 22.85 -2.50
C ALA A 31 41.47 23.27 -2.81
N PHE A 32 40.80 22.61 -3.77
CA PHE A 32 39.39 22.87 -4.09
C PHE A 32 38.46 22.54 -2.92
N LEU A 33 38.70 21.45 -2.19
CA LEU A 33 37.92 21.09 -1.00
C LEU A 33 38.15 22.05 0.17
N VAL A 34 39.38 22.55 0.35
CA VAL A 34 39.69 23.58 1.36
C VAL A 34 39.03 24.92 1.02
N ILE A 35 39.04 25.35 -0.24
CA ILE A 35 38.40 26.60 -0.66
C ILE A 35 36.87 26.52 -0.50
N THR A 36 36.27 25.38 -0.85
CA THR A 36 34.80 25.20 -0.70
C THR A 36 34.38 25.11 0.77
N SER A 37 35.17 24.48 1.65
CA SER A 37 34.88 24.46 3.10
C SER A 37 35.04 25.82 3.78
N LEU A 38 36.01 26.64 3.37
CA LEU A 38 36.18 28.01 3.89
C LEU A 38 35.04 28.95 3.46
N ASN A 39 34.44 28.74 2.29
CA ASN A 39 33.27 29.51 1.82
C ASN A 39 31.95 29.14 2.53
N ILE A 40 31.87 27.95 3.15
CA ILE A 40 30.70 27.53 3.95
C ILE A 40 30.77 28.14 5.36
N GLY A 41 31.97 28.43 5.88
CA GLY A 41 32.18 29.07 7.18
C GLY A 41 31.81 30.56 7.23
N SER A 42 31.83 31.28 6.10
CA SER A 42 31.51 32.71 6.04
C SER A 42 30.01 33.01 5.91
N THR A 43 29.19 32.04 5.50
CA THR A 43 27.72 32.17 5.41
C THR A 43 27.02 31.90 6.74
N MET A 44 27.64 31.14 7.65
CA MET A 44 27.05 30.80 8.96
C MET A 44 27.19 31.91 10.02
N ASN A 45 28.05 32.91 9.81
CA ASN A 45 28.22 34.04 10.75
C ASN A 45 27.26 35.23 10.52
N SER A 46 26.42 35.20 9.48
CA SER A 46 25.37 36.23 9.28
C SER A 46 24.01 35.89 9.92
N PHE A 47 23.84 34.64 10.40
CA PHE A 47 22.57 34.18 11.01
C PHE A 47 22.56 34.20 12.54
N PHE A 48 23.71 34.44 13.20
CA PHE A 48 23.85 34.41 14.67
C PHE A 48 24.30 35.77 15.25
N SER A 49 23.74 36.87 14.76
CA SER A 49 23.87 38.20 15.39
C SER A 49 22.63 39.05 15.16
N ALA A 50 21.57 38.74 15.89
CA ALA A 50 20.60 39.75 16.30
C ALA A 50 20.13 39.40 17.72
N SER A 51 20.63 40.23 18.63
CA SER A 51 20.58 40.18 20.08
C SER A 51 19.18 40.15 20.69
N SER A 52 19.13 39.48 21.83
CA SER A 52 18.20 39.68 22.93
C SER A 52 17.93 41.15 23.23
N SER A 53 16.68 41.58 23.09
CA SER A 53 16.13 42.73 23.79
C SER A 53 14.75 42.38 24.31
N PHE A 54 14.71 42.06 25.60
CA PHE A 54 13.52 41.90 26.40
C PHE A 54 12.96 43.31 26.68
N ASN A 55 11.83 43.69 26.08
CA ASN A 55 10.93 44.70 26.66
C ASN A 55 9.54 44.72 25.99
N ARG A 56 8.56 44.24 26.76
CA ARG A 56 7.12 44.55 26.80
C ARG A 56 6.47 45.06 25.52
N THR A 57 5.77 44.14 24.86
CA THR A 57 4.54 44.42 24.11
C THR A 57 3.43 43.51 24.63
N SER A 58 2.27 44.11 24.89
CA SER A 58 1.04 43.52 25.43
C SER A 58 0.71 42.14 24.85
N PRO A 59 0.04 41.24 25.60
CA PRO A 59 -0.40 39.99 25.04
C PRO A 59 -1.49 40.32 24.02
N VAL A 60 -1.13 40.28 22.74
CA VAL A 60 -2.12 40.09 21.70
C VAL A 60 -2.63 38.68 21.93
N PHE A 61 -3.77 38.60 22.60
CA PHE A 61 -4.56 37.40 22.70
C PHE A 61 -4.99 37.05 21.28
N VAL A 62 -4.15 36.29 20.57
CA VAL A 62 -4.56 35.57 19.39
C VAL A 62 -5.45 34.46 19.94
N GLU A 63 -6.73 34.79 20.02
CA GLU A 63 -7.80 33.81 20.09
C GLU A 63 -7.71 33.00 18.80
N SER A 64 -6.76 32.06 18.77
CA SER A 64 -6.71 31.04 17.75
C SER A 64 -8.07 30.37 17.83
N LYS A 65 -8.90 30.58 16.80
CA LYS A 65 -10.14 29.83 16.60
C LYS A 65 -9.85 28.38 16.90
N LEU A 66 -10.21 27.97 18.11
CA LEU A 66 -10.09 26.60 18.60
C LEU A 66 -11.26 25.85 17.98
N SER A 67 -11.19 25.68 16.66
CA SER A 67 -12.13 24.92 15.84
C SER A 67 -11.40 24.39 14.60
N SER A 68 -10.20 23.83 14.76
CA SER A 68 -9.67 22.97 13.70
C SER A 68 -10.15 21.57 13.98
N GLU A 69 -11.33 21.23 13.46
CA GLU A 69 -11.64 19.82 13.22
C GLU A 69 -10.43 19.18 12.52
N PRO A 70 -10.03 17.97 12.93
CA PRO A 70 -8.89 17.30 12.30
C PRO A 70 -9.14 17.23 10.78
N PRO A 71 -8.10 17.42 9.95
CA PRO A 71 -8.27 17.35 8.51
C PRO A 71 -8.93 16.01 8.14
N LEU A 72 -9.82 16.07 7.15
CA LEU A 72 -10.43 14.86 6.61
C LEU A 72 -9.33 13.83 6.26
N PRO A 73 -9.62 12.52 6.30
CA PRO A 73 -8.65 11.49 5.98
C PRO A 73 -8.53 11.22 4.48
N ARG A 74 -7.34 10.84 4.03
CA ARG A 74 -7.04 10.46 2.63
C ARG A 74 -6.68 8.99 2.57
N PHE A 75 -7.20 8.31 1.55
CA PHE A 75 -6.91 6.90 1.30
C PHE A 75 -5.98 6.73 0.11
N ALA A 76 -5.11 5.73 0.19
CA ALA A 76 -4.26 5.26 -0.89
C ALA A 76 -4.69 3.84 -1.29
N TYR A 77 -5.13 3.67 -2.53
CA TYR A 77 -5.65 2.39 -3.02
C TYR A 77 -4.67 1.70 -3.94
N LEU A 78 -4.43 0.41 -3.71
CA LEU A 78 -4.01 -0.52 -4.76
C LEU A 78 -5.26 -1.21 -5.33
N VAL A 79 -5.52 -1.05 -6.62
CA VAL A 79 -6.54 -1.85 -7.34
C VAL A 79 -5.83 -2.72 -8.37
N SER A 80 -5.82 -4.03 -8.13
CA SER A 80 -5.08 -4.98 -8.97
C SER A 80 -5.99 -5.95 -9.73
N GLY A 81 -5.63 -6.27 -10.97
CA GLY A 81 -6.29 -7.30 -11.78
C GLY A 81 -5.29 -8.24 -12.44
N SER A 82 -5.82 -9.27 -13.10
CA SER A 82 -5.08 -10.21 -13.95
C SER A 82 -5.66 -10.19 -15.37
N LYS A 83 -5.23 -11.13 -16.21
CA LYS A 83 -5.76 -11.32 -17.56
C LYS A 83 -7.29 -11.25 -17.63
N GLY A 84 -7.80 -10.32 -18.44
CA GLY A 84 -9.23 -10.09 -18.64
C GLY A 84 -9.90 -9.27 -17.54
N ASP A 85 -9.18 -8.67 -16.61
CA ASP A 85 -9.79 -7.87 -15.55
C ASP A 85 -9.91 -6.38 -15.90
N LEU A 86 -9.42 -5.92 -17.05
CA LEU A 86 -9.40 -4.49 -17.41
C LEU A 86 -10.72 -3.75 -17.14
N ASP A 87 -11.84 -4.23 -17.68
CA ASP A 87 -13.12 -3.53 -17.55
C ASP A 87 -13.67 -3.57 -16.11
N ARG A 88 -13.39 -4.66 -15.38
CA ARG A 88 -13.79 -4.79 -13.97
C ARG A 88 -12.97 -3.87 -13.08
N LEU A 89 -11.65 -3.85 -13.29
CA LEU A 89 -10.74 -2.92 -12.64
C LEU A 89 -11.15 -1.48 -12.93
N TRP A 90 -11.48 -1.16 -14.19
CA TRP A 90 -11.96 0.16 -14.61
C TRP A 90 -13.26 0.54 -13.91
N ARG A 91 -14.24 -0.37 -13.87
CA ARG A 91 -15.51 -0.17 -13.16
C ARG A 91 -15.27 0.11 -11.67
N THR A 92 -14.41 -0.69 -11.02
CA THR A 92 -14.08 -0.58 -9.59
C THR A 92 -13.33 0.72 -9.26
N VAL A 93 -12.29 1.11 -10.02
CA VAL A 93 -11.59 2.38 -9.71
C VAL A 93 -12.52 3.58 -9.84
N ARG A 94 -13.43 3.58 -10.83
CA ARG A 94 -14.40 4.67 -10.98
C ARG A 94 -15.46 4.68 -9.88
N SER A 95 -15.79 3.54 -9.28
CA SER A 95 -16.72 3.51 -8.13
C SER A 95 -16.07 3.96 -6.84
N LEU A 96 -14.74 3.81 -6.74
CA LEU A 96 -13.93 4.21 -5.60
C LEU A 96 -13.38 5.62 -5.69
N TYR A 97 -13.58 6.33 -6.80
CA TYR A 97 -12.87 7.57 -7.06
C TYR A 97 -13.34 8.74 -6.19
N HIS A 98 -12.39 9.45 -5.61
CA HIS A 98 -12.56 10.74 -4.94
C HIS A 98 -11.26 11.54 -5.11
N PRO A 99 -11.31 12.84 -5.43
CA PRO A 99 -10.13 13.64 -5.78
C PRO A 99 -9.10 13.79 -4.65
N ARG A 100 -9.52 13.65 -3.39
CA ARG A 100 -8.59 13.62 -2.22
C ARG A 100 -7.72 12.38 -2.11
N ASN A 101 -8.13 11.25 -2.69
CA ASN A 101 -7.45 9.97 -2.49
C ASN A 101 -6.35 9.76 -3.53
N LEU A 102 -5.53 8.74 -3.32
CA LEU A 102 -4.47 8.31 -4.22
C LEU A 102 -4.76 6.91 -4.74
N TYR A 103 -4.51 6.66 -6.02
CA TYR A 103 -4.81 5.36 -6.63
C TYR A 103 -3.59 4.85 -7.40
N ILE A 104 -3.26 3.59 -7.21
CA ILE A 104 -2.32 2.86 -8.03
C ILE A 104 -2.98 1.61 -8.61
N LEU A 105 -2.98 1.53 -9.93
CA LEU A 105 -3.61 0.48 -10.70
C LEU A 105 -2.55 -0.48 -11.23
N HIS A 106 -2.85 -1.77 -11.21
CA HIS A 106 -1.93 -2.80 -11.66
C HIS A 106 -2.67 -3.94 -12.35
N LEU A 107 -2.28 -4.25 -13.58
CA LEU A 107 -2.60 -5.50 -14.24
C LEU A 107 -1.33 -6.35 -14.26
N ASP A 108 -1.42 -7.57 -13.75
CA ASP A 108 -0.26 -8.44 -13.58
C ASP A 108 0.35 -8.90 -14.92
N LEU A 109 1.51 -9.55 -14.85
CA LEU A 109 2.24 -10.01 -16.04
C LEU A 109 1.54 -11.13 -16.83
N GLU A 110 0.46 -11.74 -16.29
CA GLU A 110 -0.39 -12.66 -17.06
C GLU A 110 -1.29 -11.91 -18.05
N SER A 111 -1.57 -10.63 -17.77
CA SER A 111 -2.37 -9.77 -18.63
C SER A 111 -1.60 -9.44 -19.92
N PRO A 112 -2.24 -9.59 -21.11
CA PRO A 112 -1.64 -9.21 -22.38
C PRO A 112 -1.12 -7.77 -22.39
N VAL A 113 -0.09 -7.51 -23.19
CA VAL A 113 0.52 -6.16 -23.31
C VAL A 113 -0.54 -5.15 -23.72
N GLU A 114 -1.40 -5.53 -24.67
CA GLU A 114 -2.47 -4.70 -25.21
C GLU A 114 -3.49 -4.30 -24.13
N GLU A 115 -3.82 -5.22 -23.22
CA GLU A 115 -4.73 -4.95 -22.10
C GLU A 115 -4.12 -3.99 -21.09
N ARG A 116 -2.80 -4.10 -20.85
CA ARG A 116 -2.05 -3.21 -19.95
C ARG A 116 -1.86 -1.82 -20.54
N ASP A 117 -1.57 -1.74 -21.83
CA ASP A 117 -1.41 -0.47 -22.54
C ASP A 117 -2.74 0.25 -22.65
N GLU A 118 -3.85 -0.47 -22.86
CA GLU A 118 -5.20 0.09 -22.82
C GLU A 118 -5.53 0.68 -21.44
N LEU A 119 -5.13 0.04 -20.33
CA LEU A 119 -5.30 0.65 -19.00
C LEU A 119 -4.54 1.98 -18.87
N VAL A 120 -3.30 2.03 -19.35
CA VAL A 120 -2.49 3.27 -19.34
C VAL A 120 -3.16 4.34 -20.20
N TYR A 121 -3.65 3.97 -21.39
CA TYR A 121 -4.36 4.86 -22.29
C TYR A 121 -5.63 5.43 -21.65
N ARG A 122 -6.50 4.57 -21.08
CA ARG A 122 -7.73 5.00 -20.40
C ARG A 122 -7.46 5.97 -19.25
N VAL A 123 -6.44 5.71 -18.43
CA VAL A 123 -6.06 6.61 -17.33
C VAL A 123 -5.53 7.95 -17.86
N GLY A 124 -4.67 7.92 -18.88
CA GLY A 124 -4.10 9.13 -19.48
C GLY A 124 -5.12 10.00 -20.22
N ASN A 125 -6.18 9.40 -20.74
CA ASN A 125 -7.23 10.10 -21.50
C ASN A 125 -8.47 10.48 -20.65
N ASP A 126 -8.54 10.05 -19.39
CA ASP A 126 -9.63 10.45 -18.51
C ASP A 126 -9.46 11.90 -18.03
N THR A 127 -10.46 12.74 -18.31
CA THR A 127 -10.39 14.18 -18.06
C THR A 127 -10.26 14.52 -16.58
N ILE A 128 -10.94 13.78 -15.70
CA ILE A 128 -10.88 14.01 -14.25
C ILE A 128 -9.53 13.54 -13.71
N PHE A 129 -9.04 12.37 -14.14
CA PHE A 129 -7.73 11.89 -13.71
C PHE A 129 -6.60 12.80 -14.20
N ALA A 130 -6.70 13.36 -15.41
CA ALA A 130 -5.74 14.30 -15.96
C ALA A 130 -5.70 15.63 -15.18
N VAL A 131 -6.85 16.12 -14.71
CA VAL A 131 -6.95 17.36 -13.92
C VAL A 131 -6.43 17.16 -12.50
N VAL A 132 -6.81 16.07 -11.83
CA VAL A 132 -6.46 15.84 -10.41
C VAL A 132 -5.09 15.18 -10.23
N GLN A 133 -4.64 14.40 -11.21
CA GLN A 133 -3.34 13.73 -11.25
C GLN A 133 -3.07 12.79 -10.06
N ASN A 134 -4.12 12.12 -9.57
CA ASN A 134 -4.07 11.24 -8.40
C ASN A 134 -4.23 9.74 -8.72
N VAL A 135 -4.23 9.35 -9.99
CA VAL A 135 -4.33 7.96 -10.46
C VAL A 135 -3.07 7.58 -11.23
N PHE A 136 -2.41 6.51 -10.81
CA PHE A 136 -1.18 6.01 -11.42
C PHE A 136 -1.35 4.55 -11.87
N VAL A 137 -0.58 4.15 -12.88
CA VAL A 137 -0.53 2.76 -13.36
C VAL A 137 0.89 2.22 -13.16
N ILE A 138 1.02 1.00 -12.65
CA ILE A 138 2.29 0.26 -12.64
C ILE A 138 2.51 -0.32 -14.04
N SER A 139 3.19 0.42 -14.92
CA SER A 139 3.42 0.00 -16.30
C SER A 139 4.34 -1.21 -16.42
N LYS A 140 5.34 -1.32 -15.52
CA LYS A 140 6.18 -2.51 -15.40
C LYS A 140 5.46 -3.56 -14.55
N ALA A 141 4.60 -4.33 -15.19
CA ALA A 141 3.77 -5.33 -14.53
C ALA A 141 4.60 -6.33 -13.71
N ASN A 142 4.12 -6.63 -12.51
CA ASN A 142 4.70 -7.66 -11.64
C ASN A 142 4.05 -9.01 -11.97
N MET A 143 4.81 -10.09 -11.86
CA MET A 143 4.21 -11.43 -11.82
C MET A 143 3.54 -11.63 -10.47
N VAL A 144 2.31 -12.15 -10.44
CA VAL A 144 1.54 -12.32 -9.20
C VAL A 144 0.94 -13.72 -9.12
N THR A 145 1.44 -14.50 -8.15
CA THR A 145 0.90 -15.82 -7.78
C THR A 145 0.15 -15.68 -6.46
N TYR A 146 -1.18 -15.87 -6.46
CA TYR A 146 -2.02 -15.72 -5.26
C TYR A 146 -1.55 -16.56 -4.07
N ARG A 147 -1.11 -17.79 -4.35
CA ARG A 147 -0.65 -18.74 -3.32
C ARG A 147 0.80 -18.52 -2.91
N GLY A 148 1.54 -17.65 -3.59
CA GLY A 148 2.97 -17.42 -3.38
C GLY A 148 3.29 -16.05 -2.76
N PRO A 149 4.57 -15.77 -2.51
CA PRO A 149 5.06 -14.50 -1.98
C PRO A 149 4.97 -13.34 -2.97
N THR A 150 4.84 -13.60 -4.28
CA THR A 150 4.85 -12.55 -5.31
C THR A 150 3.68 -11.56 -5.17
N MET A 151 2.54 -11.97 -4.62
CA MET A 151 1.45 -11.05 -4.27
C MET A 151 1.79 -10.12 -3.09
N VAL A 152 2.57 -10.59 -2.10
CA VAL A 152 3.11 -9.73 -1.02
C VAL A 152 4.08 -8.71 -1.61
N ALA A 153 5.00 -9.16 -2.46
CA ALA A 153 5.96 -8.29 -3.14
C ALA A 153 5.26 -7.21 -3.99
N ASN A 154 4.21 -7.56 -4.74
CA ASN A 154 3.40 -6.60 -5.49
C ASN A 154 2.72 -5.56 -4.59
N THR A 155 2.17 -6.01 -3.45
CA THR A 155 1.52 -5.11 -2.48
C THR A 155 2.53 -4.12 -1.88
N LEU A 156 3.71 -4.59 -1.48
CA LEU A 156 4.78 -3.74 -0.97
C LEU A 156 5.34 -2.78 -2.03
N HIS A 157 5.44 -3.23 -3.29
CA HIS A 157 5.84 -2.37 -4.41
C HIS A 157 4.84 -1.23 -4.61
N ALA A 158 3.54 -1.52 -4.58
CA ALA A 158 2.50 -0.50 -4.64
C ALA A 158 2.59 0.49 -3.47
N CYS A 159 2.74 -0.01 -2.24
CA CYS A 159 2.97 0.82 -1.06
C CYS A 159 4.19 1.74 -1.21
N ALA A 160 5.32 1.22 -1.68
CA ALA A 160 6.54 2.00 -1.89
C ALA A 160 6.34 3.14 -2.91
N ILE A 161 5.59 2.89 -3.99
CA ILE A 161 5.24 3.93 -4.96
C ILE A 161 4.34 4.98 -4.31
N LEU A 162 3.30 4.58 -3.58
CA LEU A 162 2.36 5.49 -2.91
C LEU A 162 3.06 6.37 -1.86
N LEU A 163 4.01 5.81 -1.09
CA LEU A 163 4.85 6.56 -0.15
C LEU A 163 5.74 7.59 -0.87
N LYS A 164 6.31 7.21 -2.03
CA LYS A 164 7.11 8.12 -2.86
C LYS A 164 6.28 9.25 -3.48
N LYS A 165 5.02 8.98 -3.82
CA LYS A 165 4.14 9.91 -4.55
C LYS A 165 3.53 10.99 -3.65
N SER A 166 3.19 10.66 -2.40
CA SER A 166 2.55 11.62 -1.50
C SER A 166 2.81 11.29 -0.03
N LYS A 167 2.90 12.35 0.78
CA LYS A 167 3.00 12.29 2.24
C LYS A 167 1.64 12.39 2.94
N ASP A 168 0.57 12.68 2.20
CA ASP A 168 -0.67 13.19 2.80
C ASP A 168 -1.77 12.12 2.97
N TRP A 169 -1.50 10.85 2.69
CA TRP A 169 -2.47 9.78 2.86
C TRP A 169 -2.33 9.07 4.21
N ASP A 170 -3.46 8.71 4.81
CA ASP A 170 -3.54 8.16 6.17
C ASP A 170 -3.63 6.62 6.18
N TRP A 171 -4.34 6.05 5.21
CA TRP A 171 -4.56 4.61 5.11
C TRP A 171 -4.33 4.06 3.72
N PHE A 172 -3.68 2.91 3.65
CA PHE A 172 -3.55 2.08 2.47
C PHE A 172 -4.66 1.02 2.43
N ILE A 173 -5.27 0.81 1.27
CA ILE A 173 -6.30 -0.22 1.03
C ILE A 173 -5.92 -1.02 -0.21
N ASN A 174 -5.82 -2.34 -0.09
CA ASN A 174 -5.66 -3.22 -1.25
C ASN A 174 -6.99 -3.80 -1.68
N LEU A 175 -7.24 -3.81 -2.99
CA LEU A 175 -8.44 -4.36 -3.63
C LEU A 175 -8.05 -5.09 -4.92
N SER A 176 -8.82 -6.08 -5.33
CA SER A 176 -8.75 -6.67 -6.65
C SER A 176 -9.87 -6.19 -7.57
N ALA A 177 -9.77 -6.51 -8.85
CA ALA A 177 -10.86 -6.36 -9.82
C ALA A 177 -12.11 -7.19 -9.48
N SER A 178 -12.05 -8.07 -8.46
CA SER A 178 -13.20 -8.84 -7.96
C SER A 178 -13.82 -8.27 -6.69
N ASP A 179 -13.30 -7.15 -6.19
CA ASP A 179 -13.83 -6.41 -5.06
C ASP A 179 -14.71 -5.25 -5.54
N TYR A 180 -15.69 -4.87 -4.72
CA TYR A 180 -16.56 -3.73 -5.01
C TYR A 180 -16.97 -2.98 -3.72
N PRO A 181 -17.06 -1.64 -3.75
CA PRO A 181 -17.51 -0.87 -2.58
C PRO A 181 -19.01 -1.05 -2.30
N LEU A 182 -19.36 -1.03 -1.01
CA LEU A 182 -20.73 -1.04 -0.50
C LEU A 182 -21.15 0.29 0.15
N VAL A 183 -20.25 1.27 0.13
CA VAL A 183 -20.43 2.63 0.66
C VAL A 183 -19.78 3.62 -0.30
N THR A 184 -20.22 4.88 -0.30
CA THR A 184 -19.58 5.92 -1.10
C THR A 184 -18.23 6.34 -0.49
N GLN A 185 -17.41 7.06 -1.24
CA GLN A 185 -16.18 7.62 -0.68
C GLN A 185 -16.47 8.66 0.39
N ASP A 186 -17.51 9.47 0.22
CA ASP A 186 -17.95 10.44 1.24
C ASP A 186 -18.37 9.74 2.53
N ASP A 187 -19.07 8.59 2.44
CA ASP A 187 -19.41 7.76 3.60
C ASP A 187 -18.16 7.28 4.34
N LEU A 188 -17.19 6.79 3.58
CA LEU A 188 -15.94 6.23 4.10
C LEU A 188 -15.10 7.33 4.77
N ILE A 189 -14.86 8.45 4.08
CA ILE A 189 -14.11 9.61 4.58
C ILE A 189 -14.78 10.19 5.83
N HIS A 190 -16.11 10.37 5.80
CA HIS A 190 -16.86 10.88 6.93
C HIS A 190 -16.70 9.97 8.16
N THR A 191 -16.86 8.65 8.00
CA THR A 191 -16.77 7.72 9.12
C THR A 191 -15.35 7.63 9.68
N PHE A 192 -14.35 7.52 8.79
CA PHE A 192 -12.95 7.43 9.18
C PHE A 192 -12.40 8.74 9.77
N SER A 193 -13.06 9.89 9.54
CA SER A 193 -12.64 11.16 10.11
C SER A 193 -12.55 11.12 11.64
N SER A 194 -13.43 10.34 12.28
CA SER A 194 -13.50 10.14 13.74
C SER A 194 -12.49 9.12 14.30
N LEU A 195 -11.80 8.36 13.44
CA LEU A 195 -10.93 7.25 13.87
C LEU A 195 -9.48 7.71 14.08
N PRO A 196 -8.76 7.15 15.07
CA PRO A 196 -7.31 7.34 15.18
C PRO A 196 -6.59 6.86 13.92
N ARG A 197 -5.76 7.72 13.33
CA ARG A 197 -5.09 7.47 12.03
C ARG A 197 -4.08 6.32 12.05
N ASN A 198 -3.61 5.94 13.24
CA ASN A 198 -2.63 4.87 13.42
C ASN A 198 -3.24 3.45 13.40
N LEU A 199 -4.57 3.31 13.40
CA LEU A 199 -5.24 2.01 13.36
C LEU A 199 -5.04 1.28 12.03
N SER A 200 -4.75 -0.02 12.11
CA SER A 200 -4.70 -0.92 10.96
C SER A 200 -5.77 -2.01 11.11
N PHE A 201 -6.67 -2.12 10.13
CA PHE A 201 -7.69 -3.15 10.04
C PHE A 201 -7.12 -4.37 9.31
N ILE A 202 -6.76 -5.37 10.10
CA ILE A 202 -6.10 -6.59 9.63
C ILE A 202 -6.63 -7.77 10.44
N GLU A 203 -7.47 -8.60 9.80
CA GLU A 203 -7.95 -9.83 10.43
C GLU A 203 -6.75 -10.77 10.69
N HIS A 204 -6.68 -11.29 11.91
CA HIS A 204 -5.59 -12.10 12.38
C HIS A 204 -6.01 -13.14 13.43
N THR A 205 -5.31 -14.26 13.41
CA THR A 205 -5.34 -15.26 14.47
C THR A 205 -4.01 -16.01 14.55
N SER A 206 -3.55 -16.28 15.77
CA SER A 206 -2.41 -17.16 16.01
C SER A 206 -2.81 -18.63 16.11
N ARG A 207 -4.11 -18.94 16.08
CA ARG A 207 -4.62 -20.31 16.15
C ARG A 207 -4.55 -20.94 14.76
N LEU A 208 -3.37 -21.44 14.40
CA LEU A 208 -3.11 -21.96 13.06
C LEU A 208 -3.96 -23.20 12.72
N GLY A 209 -4.18 -24.09 13.70
CA GLY A 209 -4.91 -25.35 13.47
C GLY A 209 -4.31 -26.15 12.32
N TRP A 210 -5.14 -26.58 11.38
CA TRP A 210 -4.68 -27.30 10.18
C TRP A 210 -3.70 -26.50 9.31
N LYS A 211 -3.71 -25.15 9.39
CA LYS A 211 -2.78 -24.31 8.63
C LYS A 211 -1.33 -24.52 9.07
N GLU A 212 -1.07 -24.98 10.30
CA GLU A 212 0.29 -25.29 10.73
C GLU A 212 0.91 -26.41 9.86
N SER A 213 0.22 -27.55 9.79
CA SER A 213 0.72 -28.73 9.06
C SER A 213 0.58 -28.61 7.53
N LYS A 214 -0.37 -27.80 7.05
CA LYS A 214 -0.63 -27.62 5.60
C LYS A 214 -0.03 -26.36 5.01
N ARG A 215 0.36 -25.37 5.83
CA ARG A 215 0.91 -24.10 5.33
C ARG A 215 2.25 -23.70 5.94
N ALA A 216 2.38 -23.74 7.28
CA ALA A 216 3.59 -23.24 7.94
C ALA A 216 4.80 -24.17 7.80
N LYS A 217 4.58 -25.48 8.00
CA LYS A 217 5.64 -26.51 7.92
C LYS A 217 6.03 -26.89 6.48
N PRO A 218 5.10 -27.03 5.53
CA PRO A 218 5.46 -27.28 4.14
C PRO A 218 6.22 -26.11 3.51
N LEU A 219 7.06 -26.41 2.53
CA LEU A 219 7.81 -25.42 1.76
C LEU A 219 7.33 -25.43 0.31
N ILE A 220 7.26 -24.22 -0.27
CA ILE A 220 6.94 -24.03 -1.69
C ILE A 220 8.02 -23.21 -2.39
N ILE A 221 8.15 -23.38 -3.70
CA ILE A 221 8.87 -22.44 -4.58
C ILE A 221 7.84 -21.80 -5.49
N ASP A 222 7.80 -20.47 -5.54
CA ASP A 222 6.96 -19.72 -6.46
C ASP A 222 7.73 -19.43 -7.76
N PRO A 223 7.35 -20.02 -8.90
CA PRO A 223 8.00 -19.78 -10.17
C PRO A 223 7.89 -18.33 -10.64
N GLY A 224 6.90 -17.58 -10.15
CA GLY A 224 6.75 -16.17 -10.46
C GLY A 224 7.92 -15.29 -9.98
N LEU A 225 8.80 -15.82 -9.13
CA LEU A 225 10.05 -15.14 -8.73
C LEU A 225 11.12 -15.15 -9.82
N TYR A 226 11.08 -16.08 -10.78
CA TYR A 226 12.14 -16.25 -11.79
C TYR A 226 11.64 -16.59 -13.20
N LYS A 227 10.33 -16.75 -13.42
CA LYS A 227 9.71 -16.99 -14.73
C LYS A 227 8.75 -15.87 -15.09
N SER A 228 8.70 -15.55 -16.39
CA SER A 228 7.75 -14.60 -16.97
C SER A 228 6.39 -15.21 -17.32
N LYS A 229 6.30 -16.54 -17.42
CA LYS A 229 5.03 -17.25 -17.63
C LYS A 229 4.47 -17.72 -16.30
N LYS A 230 3.23 -17.32 -15.99
CA LYS A 230 2.55 -17.68 -14.75
C LYS A 230 2.31 -19.19 -14.68
N SER A 231 2.53 -19.75 -13.49
CA SER A 231 2.24 -21.14 -13.16
C SER A 231 1.89 -21.24 -11.67
N ASP A 232 1.33 -22.37 -11.24
CA ASP A 232 1.15 -22.61 -9.80
C ASP A 232 2.51 -22.82 -9.10
N VAL A 233 2.49 -22.78 -7.77
CA VAL A 233 3.66 -23.03 -6.92
C VAL A 233 4.09 -24.51 -6.98
N PHE A 234 5.39 -24.75 -6.79
CA PHE A 234 5.93 -26.09 -6.63
C PHE A 234 6.06 -26.44 -5.15
N TRP A 235 5.69 -27.67 -4.80
CA TRP A 235 5.90 -28.21 -3.46
C TRP A 235 7.30 -28.80 -3.33
N ILE A 236 7.90 -28.58 -2.17
CA ILE A 236 9.15 -29.21 -1.76
C ILE A 236 8.84 -30.39 -0.85
N THR A 237 9.60 -31.47 -1.00
CA THR A 237 9.39 -32.73 -0.24
C THR A 237 9.71 -32.53 1.24
N GLU A 238 10.80 -31.81 1.52
CA GLU A 238 11.24 -31.46 2.86
C GLU A 238 10.32 -30.43 3.51
N LYS A 239 10.18 -30.54 4.83
CA LYS A 239 9.40 -29.63 5.67
C LYS A 239 10.32 -28.93 6.67
N ARG A 240 9.86 -27.79 7.19
CA ARG A 240 10.49 -27.09 8.31
C ARG A 240 9.63 -27.17 9.56
N GLU A 241 10.26 -26.92 10.70
CA GLU A 241 9.52 -26.61 11.92
C GLU A 241 9.01 -25.15 11.92
N THR A 242 8.06 -24.87 12.82
CA THR A 242 7.58 -23.51 13.04
C THR A 242 8.69 -22.67 13.69
N PRO A 243 8.76 -21.37 13.37
CA PRO A 243 9.80 -20.49 13.90
C PRO A 243 9.62 -20.29 15.40
N THR A 244 10.72 -20.26 16.14
CA THR A 244 10.75 -19.94 17.57
C THR A 244 11.07 -18.47 17.85
N ALA A 245 11.61 -17.75 16.86
CA ALA A 245 12.01 -16.36 16.97
C ALA A 245 10.84 -15.36 16.90
N PHE A 246 9.70 -15.76 16.35
CA PHE A 246 8.49 -14.96 16.23
C PHE A 246 7.27 -15.86 16.17
N LYS A 247 6.10 -15.33 16.55
CA LYS A 247 4.84 -16.07 16.52
C LYS A 247 4.15 -15.89 15.18
N LEU A 248 3.77 -16.98 14.53
CA LEU A 248 3.02 -16.92 13.28
C LEU A 248 1.56 -16.49 13.50
N PHE A 249 1.09 -15.57 12.66
CA PHE A 249 -0.31 -15.21 12.54
C PHE A 249 -0.79 -15.46 11.12
N THR A 250 -2.08 -15.73 10.97
CA THR A 250 -2.75 -15.84 9.67
C THR A 250 -4.05 -15.07 9.69
N GLY A 251 -4.53 -14.66 8.51
CA GLY A 251 -5.85 -14.06 8.37
C GLY A 251 -6.21 -13.72 6.94
N SER A 252 -7.00 -12.67 6.73
CA SER A 252 -7.41 -12.19 5.41
C SER A 252 -6.25 -11.57 4.61
N ALA A 253 -6.22 -11.75 3.30
CA ALA A 253 -5.28 -11.04 2.42
C ALA A 253 -5.69 -9.58 2.15
N TRP A 254 -6.89 -9.19 2.59
CA TRP A 254 -7.46 -7.84 2.42
C TRP A 254 -7.34 -7.08 3.72
N MET A 255 -6.98 -5.81 3.62
CA MET A 255 -6.56 -5.04 4.78
C MET A 255 -6.68 -3.54 4.50
N VAL A 256 -6.83 -2.78 5.58
CA VAL A 256 -6.70 -1.33 5.60
C VAL A 256 -5.59 -0.99 6.57
N LEU A 257 -4.42 -0.61 6.06
CA LEU A 257 -3.22 -0.40 6.88
C LEU A 257 -2.98 1.09 7.12
N SER A 258 -2.62 1.48 8.34
CA SER A 258 -2.18 2.86 8.60
C SER A 258 -0.90 3.15 7.83
N ARG A 259 -0.71 4.42 7.45
CA ARG A 259 0.50 4.87 6.76
C ARG A 259 1.76 4.52 7.54
N GLU A 260 1.75 4.76 8.84
CA GLU A 260 2.89 4.47 9.73
C GLU A 260 3.29 2.99 9.68
N PHE A 261 2.31 2.08 9.68
CA PHE A 261 2.60 0.64 9.57
C PHE A 261 3.10 0.25 8.17
N VAL A 262 2.61 0.92 7.12
CA VAL A 262 3.13 0.74 5.76
C VAL A 262 4.57 1.23 5.64
N GLU A 263 4.89 2.38 6.23
CA GLU A 263 6.26 2.91 6.32
C GLU A 263 7.18 1.91 7.03
N TYR A 264 6.73 1.32 8.14
CA TYR A 264 7.47 0.25 8.82
C TYR A 264 7.76 -0.94 7.92
N CYS A 265 6.75 -1.45 7.21
CA CYS A 265 6.91 -2.58 6.31
C CYS A 265 7.85 -2.29 5.13
N VAL A 266 7.83 -1.05 4.59
CA VAL A 266 8.59 -0.68 3.39
C VAL A 266 10.01 -0.20 3.73
N TRP A 267 10.16 0.68 4.71
CA TRP A 267 11.46 1.23 5.11
C TRP A 267 12.22 0.27 6.03
N GLY A 268 11.53 -0.51 6.86
CA GLY A 268 12.12 -1.50 7.75
C GLY A 268 13.25 -0.90 8.60
N TRP A 269 12.98 0.09 9.44
CA TRP A 269 13.99 0.58 10.38
C TRP A 269 14.34 -0.48 11.44
N ASP A 270 13.39 -1.36 11.77
CA ASP A 270 13.67 -2.66 12.38
C ASP A 270 13.86 -3.75 11.30
N ASN A 271 14.59 -4.82 11.63
CA ASN A 271 14.86 -5.88 10.67
C ASN A 271 13.71 -6.90 10.50
N LEU A 272 12.73 -6.92 11.42
CA LEU A 272 11.62 -7.87 11.44
C LEU A 272 10.87 -7.96 10.10
N PRO A 273 10.44 -6.85 9.44
CA PRO A 273 9.79 -6.94 8.13
C PRO A 273 10.65 -7.65 7.07
N ARG A 274 11.97 -7.42 7.05
CA ARG A 274 12.88 -8.07 6.10
C ARG A 274 13.07 -9.55 6.42
N THR A 275 13.26 -9.89 7.69
CA THR A 275 13.36 -11.30 8.14
C THR A 275 12.09 -12.06 7.79
N LEU A 276 10.92 -11.47 8.03
CA LEU A 276 9.65 -12.08 7.68
C LEU A 276 9.47 -12.20 6.16
N LEU A 277 9.88 -11.20 5.36
CA LEU A 277 9.87 -11.34 3.90
C LEU A 277 10.66 -12.56 3.43
N MET A 278 11.88 -12.74 3.95
CA MET A 278 12.69 -13.92 3.66
C MET A 278 12.02 -15.22 4.12
N TYR A 279 11.37 -15.22 5.28
CA TYR A 279 10.67 -16.42 5.78
C TYR A 279 9.45 -16.80 4.92
N TYR A 280 8.73 -15.79 4.44
CA TYR A 280 7.50 -15.94 3.65
C TYR A 280 7.78 -16.25 2.16
N THR A 281 9.03 -16.18 1.66
CA THR A 281 9.32 -16.57 0.26
C THR A 281 8.94 -18.02 -0.06
N ASN A 282 8.94 -18.89 0.94
CA ASN A 282 8.60 -20.31 0.80
C ASN A 282 7.38 -20.74 1.63
N PHE A 283 6.50 -19.79 1.97
CA PHE A 283 5.26 -20.03 2.72
C PHE A 283 4.04 -19.98 1.80
N ILE A 284 3.17 -21.00 1.84
CA ILE A 284 1.95 -21.04 1.03
C ILE A 284 0.89 -20.05 1.53
N SER A 285 0.23 -19.35 0.62
CA SER A 285 -0.72 -18.28 0.93
C SER A 285 -0.07 -17.16 1.76
N SER A 286 1.16 -16.77 1.39
CA SER A 286 1.92 -15.71 2.05
C SER A 286 1.17 -14.39 2.33
N PRO A 287 0.28 -13.89 1.43
CA PRO A 287 -0.53 -12.69 1.70
C PRO A 287 -1.47 -12.82 2.89
N GLU A 288 -1.85 -14.04 3.27
CA GLU A 288 -2.71 -14.35 4.41
C GLU A 288 -1.92 -14.55 5.71
N GLY A 289 -0.67 -14.09 5.78
CA GLY A 289 0.15 -14.23 6.99
C GLY A 289 1.28 -13.22 7.18
N TYR A 290 1.87 -12.68 6.09
CA TYR A 290 3.01 -11.76 6.21
C TYR A 290 2.67 -10.53 7.05
N PHE A 291 1.66 -9.74 6.65
CA PHE A 291 1.31 -8.50 7.33
C PHE A 291 0.79 -8.76 8.76
N GLN A 292 0.02 -9.83 8.96
CA GLN A 292 -0.47 -10.26 10.28
C GLN A 292 0.70 -10.57 11.22
N THR A 293 1.71 -11.29 10.72
CA THR A 293 2.86 -11.67 11.53
C THR A 293 3.75 -10.47 11.80
N VAL A 294 3.92 -9.54 10.84
CA VAL A 294 4.67 -8.30 11.09
C VAL A 294 3.99 -7.46 12.18
N ILE A 295 2.69 -7.15 12.04
CA ILE A 295 1.99 -6.26 12.98
C ILE A 295 1.91 -6.86 14.38
N CYS A 296 1.72 -8.18 14.47
CA CYS A 296 1.57 -8.88 15.75
C CYS A 296 2.88 -9.27 16.44
N ASN A 297 4.04 -9.04 15.81
CA ASN A 297 5.35 -9.20 16.44
C ASN A 297 6.10 -7.88 16.60
N ALA A 298 5.46 -6.73 16.31
CA ALA A 298 6.01 -5.39 16.51
C ALA A 298 5.26 -4.70 17.69
N PRO A 299 5.84 -4.63 18.90
CA PRO A 299 5.16 -4.16 20.11
C PRO A 299 4.44 -2.81 19.98
N GLU A 300 4.99 -1.89 19.20
CA GLU A 300 4.44 -0.56 18.94
C GLU A 300 3.16 -0.57 18.08
N TYR A 301 2.98 -1.60 17.24
CA TYR A 301 1.81 -1.73 16.36
C TYR A 301 0.76 -2.70 16.87
N ILE A 302 1.10 -3.58 17.84
CA ILE A 302 0.12 -4.48 18.44
C ILE A 302 -1.14 -3.72 18.88
N PRO A 303 -1.07 -2.62 19.69
CA PRO A 303 -2.26 -1.93 20.20
C PRO A 303 -3.11 -1.24 19.13
N THR A 304 -2.61 -1.12 17.89
CA THR A 304 -3.30 -0.45 16.78
C THR A 304 -3.90 -1.44 15.78
N ALA A 305 -3.69 -2.75 15.98
CA ALA A 305 -4.25 -3.81 15.16
C ALA A 305 -5.74 -4.04 15.50
N VAL A 306 -6.62 -3.64 14.58
CA VAL A 306 -8.04 -3.95 14.61
C VAL A 306 -8.27 -5.28 13.89
N ASN A 307 -8.70 -6.31 14.63
CA ASN A 307 -8.90 -7.66 14.09
C ASN A 307 -10.19 -7.78 13.25
N HIS A 308 -10.18 -7.15 12.07
CA HIS A 308 -11.25 -7.14 11.08
C HIS A 308 -10.68 -6.70 9.73
N ASP A 309 -11.11 -7.28 8.60
CA ASP A 309 -10.57 -6.96 7.27
C ASP A 309 -11.38 -5.94 6.47
N LEU A 310 -12.56 -5.57 6.97
CA LEU A 310 -13.52 -4.62 6.37
C LEU A 310 -14.13 -5.12 5.04
N HIS A 311 -14.14 -6.44 4.83
CA HIS A 311 -14.73 -7.07 3.66
C HIS A 311 -15.88 -8.00 4.04
N TYR A 312 -16.94 -8.00 3.23
CA TYR A 312 -17.92 -9.07 3.23
C TYR A 312 -17.40 -10.18 2.31
N ILE A 313 -17.10 -11.34 2.90
CA ILE A 313 -16.63 -12.51 2.18
C ILE A 313 -17.52 -13.70 2.56
N ALA A 314 -18.25 -14.23 1.58
CA ALA A 314 -19.03 -15.43 1.76
C ALA A 314 -18.18 -16.68 1.43
N TRP A 315 -18.29 -17.71 2.28
CA TRP A 315 -17.60 -18.98 2.09
C TRP A 315 -18.63 -20.12 2.03
N ASP A 316 -18.42 -21.05 1.10
CA ASP A 316 -19.18 -22.31 1.06
C ASP A 316 -18.88 -23.16 2.31
N VAL A 317 -19.77 -24.10 2.66
CA VAL A 317 -19.55 -25.07 3.73
C VAL A 317 -19.51 -26.48 3.12
N PRO A 318 -18.36 -27.19 3.15
CA PRO A 318 -17.05 -26.75 3.64
C PRO A 318 -16.39 -25.67 2.74
N PRO A 319 -15.46 -24.87 3.27
CA PRO A 319 -14.82 -23.80 2.50
C PRO A 319 -13.99 -24.36 1.35
N LYS A 320 -14.20 -23.80 0.15
CA LYS A 320 -13.38 -24.06 -1.04
C LYS A 320 -12.10 -23.21 -1.02
N GLN A 321 -11.22 -23.42 -2.00
CA GLN A 321 -10.00 -22.62 -2.18
C GLN A 321 -10.28 -21.12 -2.40
N HIS A 322 -11.38 -20.79 -3.06
CA HIS A 322 -11.81 -19.42 -3.32
C HIS A 322 -13.16 -19.15 -2.67
N PRO A 323 -13.43 -17.90 -2.22
CA PRO A 323 -14.73 -17.50 -1.71
C PRO A 323 -15.87 -17.79 -2.68
N HIS A 324 -17.08 -17.90 -2.14
CA HIS A 324 -18.31 -17.93 -2.90
C HIS A 324 -18.41 -16.68 -3.78
N THR A 325 -18.85 -16.85 -5.03
CA THR A 325 -19.13 -15.70 -5.89
C THR A 325 -20.48 -15.12 -5.48
N LEU A 326 -20.49 -13.85 -5.08
CA LEU A 326 -21.68 -13.14 -4.64
C LEU A 326 -22.60 -12.83 -5.83
N SER A 327 -23.90 -12.98 -5.59
CA SER A 327 -24.98 -12.72 -6.54
C SER A 327 -26.05 -11.81 -5.91
N VAL A 328 -27.11 -11.49 -6.67
CA VAL A 328 -28.26 -10.72 -6.17
C VAL A 328 -28.90 -11.37 -4.93
N ALA A 329 -28.87 -12.70 -4.82
CA ALA A 329 -29.41 -13.43 -3.68
C ALA A 329 -28.66 -13.13 -2.37
N ASP A 330 -27.39 -12.75 -2.44
CA ASP A 330 -26.55 -12.45 -1.28
C ASP A 330 -26.71 -11.00 -0.79
N ALA A 331 -27.33 -10.13 -1.60
CA ALA A 331 -27.42 -8.70 -1.35
C ALA A 331 -27.96 -8.34 0.05
N PRO A 332 -29.02 -8.97 0.58
CA PRO A 332 -29.51 -8.65 1.93
C PRO A 332 -28.45 -8.89 3.02
N ARG A 333 -27.72 -10.01 2.95
CA ARG A 333 -26.68 -10.33 3.96
C ARG A 333 -25.47 -9.42 3.80
N MET A 334 -25.07 -9.18 2.56
CA MET A 334 -23.95 -8.31 2.21
C MET A 334 -24.16 -6.87 2.69
N ILE A 335 -25.34 -6.29 2.45
CA ILE A 335 -25.69 -4.92 2.90
C ILE A 335 -25.77 -4.85 4.43
N ASN A 336 -26.35 -5.87 5.07
CA ASN A 336 -26.49 -5.93 6.53
C ASN A 336 -25.17 -6.17 7.28
N ALA A 337 -24.09 -6.55 6.58
CA ALA A 337 -22.78 -6.74 7.19
C ALA A 337 -22.12 -5.43 7.65
N ASN A 338 -22.62 -4.27 7.20
CA ASN A 338 -22.15 -2.93 7.58
C ASN A 338 -20.67 -2.63 7.22
N VAL A 339 -20.08 -3.43 6.35
CA VAL A 339 -18.70 -3.29 5.88
C VAL A 339 -18.62 -2.44 4.61
N PRO A 340 -17.49 -1.77 4.34
CA PRO A 340 -17.34 -0.88 3.19
C PRO A 340 -17.05 -1.60 1.88
N PHE A 341 -16.60 -2.87 1.90
CA PHE A 341 -16.25 -3.62 0.69
C PHE A 341 -16.83 -5.03 0.71
N ALA A 342 -16.99 -5.65 -0.47
CA ALA A 342 -17.41 -7.04 -0.61
C ALA A 342 -16.65 -7.76 -1.72
N ARG A 343 -16.55 -9.09 -1.58
CA ARG A 343 -15.98 -9.97 -2.58
C ARG A 343 -16.46 -11.43 -2.46
N LYS A 344 -16.39 -12.24 -3.52
CA LYS A 344 -15.94 -11.89 -4.88
C LYS A 344 -17.11 -11.80 -5.84
N PHE A 345 -17.04 -10.87 -6.80
CA PHE A 345 -18.05 -10.75 -7.85
C PHE A 345 -17.58 -11.37 -9.15
N ASN A 346 -18.48 -11.92 -9.97
CA ASN A 346 -18.16 -12.28 -11.35
C ASN A 346 -18.10 -11.02 -12.24
N ARG A 347 -17.58 -11.17 -13.46
CA ARG A 347 -17.67 -10.12 -14.47
C ARG A 347 -19.15 -9.86 -14.79
N ASP A 348 -19.54 -8.58 -14.79
CA ASP A 348 -20.88 -8.11 -15.15
C ASP A 348 -22.03 -8.83 -14.43
N ASP A 349 -21.78 -9.27 -13.19
CA ASP A 349 -22.83 -9.86 -12.36
C ASP A 349 -23.90 -8.80 -12.05
N PRO A 350 -25.21 -9.08 -12.21
CA PRO A 350 -26.29 -8.13 -11.95
C PRO A 350 -26.29 -7.54 -10.54
N VAL A 351 -25.66 -8.21 -9.56
CA VAL A 351 -25.50 -7.65 -8.22
C VAL A 351 -24.67 -6.36 -8.21
N LEU A 352 -23.72 -6.19 -9.14
CA LEU A 352 -22.92 -4.97 -9.25
C LEU A 352 -23.79 -3.77 -9.66
N ASP A 353 -24.76 -3.99 -10.57
CA ASP A 353 -25.70 -2.96 -10.98
C ASP A 353 -26.69 -2.63 -9.85
N LYS A 354 -27.09 -3.63 -9.07
CA LYS A 354 -27.89 -3.42 -7.85
C LYS A 354 -27.13 -2.59 -6.82
N ILE A 355 -25.84 -2.85 -6.60
CA ILE A 355 -24.99 -2.05 -5.70
C ILE A 355 -24.88 -0.61 -6.22
N ASP A 356 -24.62 -0.43 -7.51
CA ASP A 356 -24.54 0.90 -8.13
C ASP A 356 -25.86 1.67 -7.96
N ALA A 357 -27.00 1.00 -8.16
CA ALA A 357 -28.33 1.57 -8.03
C ALA A 357 -28.70 1.96 -6.59
N GLU A 358 -28.44 1.07 -5.62
CA GLU A 358 -28.97 1.20 -4.26
C GLU A 358 -27.98 1.83 -3.27
N LEU A 359 -26.67 1.65 -3.47
CA LEU A 359 -25.65 2.05 -2.49
C LEU A 359 -24.74 3.16 -3.01
N LEU A 360 -24.56 3.28 -4.33
CA LEU A 360 -23.56 4.17 -4.93
C LEU A 360 -24.18 5.26 -5.83
N GLY A 361 -25.34 5.77 -5.42
CA GLY A 361 -25.93 6.97 -6.01
C GLY A 361 -26.55 6.79 -7.40
N GLY A 362 -26.91 5.57 -7.80
CA GLY A 362 -27.62 5.34 -9.06
C GLY A 362 -26.75 5.47 -10.31
N ARG A 363 -25.43 5.35 -10.17
CA ARG A 363 -24.47 5.55 -11.28
C ARG A 363 -24.75 4.61 -12.46
N ARG A 364 -24.48 5.10 -13.67
CA ARG A 364 -24.64 4.36 -14.93
C ARG A 364 -23.38 4.43 -15.79
N ASN A 365 -23.18 3.48 -16.70
CA ASN A 365 -22.09 3.46 -17.68
C ASN A 365 -20.70 3.72 -17.07
N TYR A 366 -20.44 3.12 -15.91
CA TYR A 366 -19.19 3.29 -15.15
C TYR A 366 -18.86 4.74 -14.77
N SER A 367 -19.82 5.67 -14.75
CA SER A 367 -19.62 7.04 -14.25
C SER A 367 -19.12 7.06 -12.80
N PHE A 368 -18.44 8.15 -12.41
CA PHE A 368 -17.99 8.32 -11.03
C PHE A 368 -19.17 8.31 -10.05
N VAL A 369 -18.94 7.83 -8.83
CA VAL A 369 -19.92 7.96 -7.75
C VAL A 369 -20.02 9.44 -7.37
N TYR A 370 -21.24 9.94 -7.29
CA TYR A 370 -21.49 11.31 -6.86
C TYR A 370 -21.16 11.48 -5.38
N GLY A 371 -20.26 12.42 -5.10
CA GLY A 371 -19.97 12.93 -3.77
C GLY A 371 -20.09 14.45 -3.75
N GLY A 372 -19.93 15.05 -2.57
CA GLY A 372 -20.02 16.51 -2.38
C GLY A 372 -18.96 17.30 -3.17
N TRP A 373 -17.86 16.65 -3.54
CA TRP A 373 -16.81 17.19 -4.42
C TRP A 373 -17.23 17.33 -5.88
N CYS A 374 -18.27 16.64 -6.32
CA CYS A 374 -18.61 16.54 -7.72
C CYS A 374 -19.46 17.73 -8.19
N GLU A 375 -19.00 18.42 -9.24
CA GLU A 375 -19.75 19.48 -9.93
C GLU A 375 -20.09 19.08 -11.38
N GLY A 376 -21.19 19.62 -11.92
CA GLY A 376 -21.63 19.42 -13.30
C GLY A 376 -23.11 19.04 -13.43
N GLY A 377 -23.73 19.39 -14.56
CA GLY A 377 -25.12 19.06 -14.88
C GLY A 377 -25.25 17.78 -15.72
N GLY A 378 -26.45 17.18 -15.73
CA GLY A 378 -26.79 16.10 -16.67
C GLY A 378 -26.51 14.66 -16.23
N GLY A 379 -26.31 14.40 -14.93
CA GLY A 379 -26.21 13.04 -14.42
C GLY A 379 -24.85 12.35 -14.58
N ALA A 380 -23.81 13.04 -15.08
CA ALA A 380 -22.40 12.61 -14.93
C ALA A 380 -21.50 13.66 -14.22
N CYS A 381 -20.57 13.17 -13.37
CA CYS A 381 -19.56 14.01 -12.73
C CYS A 381 -18.52 14.49 -13.75
N SER A 382 -18.65 15.73 -14.21
CA SER A 382 -17.82 16.29 -15.29
C SER A 382 -16.80 17.32 -14.83
N LYS A 383 -16.92 17.82 -13.59
CA LYS A 383 -16.01 18.81 -13.01
C LYS A 383 -15.70 18.51 -11.54
N VAL A 384 -14.48 18.82 -11.14
CA VAL A 384 -14.04 18.76 -9.74
C VAL A 384 -14.43 20.08 -9.05
N GLY A 385 -15.27 19.98 -8.03
CA GLY A 385 -15.63 21.06 -7.11
C GLY A 385 -14.80 21.04 -5.82
N ASP A 386 -15.42 21.43 -4.70
CA ASP A 386 -14.74 21.45 -3.39
C ASP A 386 -14.48 20.04 -2.85
N VAL A 387 -13.21 19.63 -2.88
CA VAL A 387 -12.76 18.32 -2.43
C VAL A 387 -12.94 18.07 -0.93
N ASN A 388 -13.21 19.10 -0.13
CA ASN A 388 -13.47 18.98 1.31
C ASN A 388 -14.97 18.92 1.63
N LYS A 389 -15.85 19.16 0.65
CA LYS A 389 -17.29 19.03 0.82
C LYS A 389 -17.68 17.56 0.74
N LEU A 390 -18.14 17.01 1.86
CA LEU A 390 -18.69 15.66 1.92
C LEU A 390 -20.22 15.69 1.93
N GLN A 391 -20.82 14.67 1.31
CA GLN A 391 -22.24 14.39 1.33
C GLN A 391 -22.47 12.95 1.80
N PRO A 392 -22.21 12.65 3.09
CA PRO A 392 -22.39 11.29 3.62
C PRO A 392 -23.86 10.87 3.55
N GLY A 393 -24.09 9.62 3.17
CA GLY A 393 -25.39 8.99 3.05
C GLY A 393 -25.62 7.90 4.10
N PRO A 394 -26.58 6.98 3.85
CA PRO A 394 -26.87 5.87 4.75
C PRO A 394 -25.68 4.90 4.95
N GLY A 395 -24.72 4.85 4.02
CA GLY A 395 -23.52 4.04 4.14
C GLY A 395 -22.64 4.46 5.32
N ALA A 396 -22.51 5.76 5.59
CA ALA A 396 -21.79 6.27 6.75
C ALA A 396 -22.37 5.76 8.07
N GLN A 397 -23.70 5.70 8.18
CA GLN A 397 -24.39 5.21 9.38
C GLN A 397 -24.17 3.71 9.59
N ARG A 398 -24.21 2.92 8.49
CA ARG A 398 -23.89 1.49 8.55
C ARG A 398 -22.45 1.29 9.01
N LEU A 399 -21.51 1.98 8.38
CA LEU A 399 -20.09 1.85 8.70
C LEU A 399 -19.78 2.31 10.13
N ALA A 400 -20.40 3.38 10.62
CA ALA A 400 -20.26 3.84 11.99
C ALA A 400 -20.71 2.78 13.02
N LYS A 401 -21.80 2.04 12.73
CA LYS A 401 -22.23 0.90 13.57
C LYS A 401 -21.15 -0.19 13.64
N LEU A 402 -20.47 -0.46 12.53
CA LEU A 402 -19.34 -1.39 12.52
C LEU A 402 -18.17 -0.85 13.35
N MET A 403 -17.78 0.42 13.18
CA MET A 403 -16.68 1.03 13.94
C MET A 403 -16.93 1.02 15.45
N ASN A 404 -18.15 1.31 15.88
CA ASN A 404 -18.55 1.20 17.29
C ASN A 404 -18.32 -0.20 17.86
N ARG A 405 -18.52 -1.24 17.05
CA ARG A 405 -18.32 -2.63 17.46
C ARG A 405 -16.86 -3.04 17.49
N ILE A 406 -16.06 -2.65 16.50
CA ILE A 406 -14.70 -3.20 16.31
C ILE A 406 -13.58 -2.30 16.83
N VAL A 407 -13.81 -0.98 16.94
CA VAL A 407 -12.82 0.00 17.43
C VAL A 407 -13.16 0.46 18.84
N TRP A 408 -14.40 0.89 19.07
CA TRP A 408 -14.78 1.57 20.32
C TRP A 408 -15.32 0.65 21.41
N SER A 409 -15.45 -0.65 21.14
CA SER A 409 -15.94 -1.62 22.11
C SER A 409 -14.82 -2.18 22.98
N LYS A 410 -15.17 -2.70 24.16
CA LYS A 410 -14.24 -3.46 25.01
C LYS A 410 -13.64 -4.68 24.29
N ALA A 411 -14.29 -5.17 23.23
CA ALA A 411 -13.79 -6.29 22.45
C ALA A 411 -12.53 -5.96 21.66
N PHE A 412 -12.26 -4.67 21.37
CA PHE A 412 -11.02 -4.24 20.71
C PHE A 412 -9.79 -4.68 21.51
N VAL A 413 -9.80 -4.45 22.83
CA VAL A 413 -8.69 -4.84 23.73
C VAL A 413 -8.59 -6.36 23.90
N SER A 414 -9.71 -7.08 23.85
CA SER A 414 -9.69 -8.55 23.96
C SER A 414 -9.21 -9.25 22.69
N ASN A 415 -9.37 -8.61 21.53
CA ASN A 415 -9.09 -9.17 20.21
C ASN A 415 -7.72 -8.77 19.63
N GLN A 416 -6.85 -8.21 20.46
CA GLN A 416 -5.47 -7.87 20.10
C GLN A 416 -4.63 -9.11 19.75
N CYS A 417 -3.47 -8.89 19.13
CA CYS A 417 -2.49 -9.92 18.84
C CYS A 417 -2.11 -10.69 20.13
N ARG A 418 -2.59 -11.93 20.26
CA ARG A 418 -2.39 -12.79 21.43
C ARG A 418 -1.78 -14.11 21.06
#